data_AF-A0A6P1ZRD9-F1
#
_entry.id   AF-A0A6P1ZRD9-F1
#
_cell.length_a   1.000
_cell.length_b   1.000
_cell.length_c   1.000
_cell.angle_alpha   90.00
_cell.angle_beta   90.00
_cell.angle_gamma   90.00
#
_symmetry.space_group_name_H-M   'P 1'
#
loop_
_entity.id
_entity.type
_entity.pdbx_description
1 polymer ?
#
loop_
_entity_poly.entity_id
_entity_poly.type
_entity_poly.pdbx_seq_one_letter_code
_entity_poly.pdbx_strand_id
1 'polypeptide(L)' 'MAEYQKIEYRIGKDGKIVEKVLNVTGSSCVSTTKGIENSLGEIESQELLPEYYQGDELISSSETQSLESFN' A
#
# COMPACT_ATOMS: atom_id res chain seq x y z
N MET A 1 17.31 -9.26 -3.60
CA MET A 1 16.76 -8.97 -4.94
C MET A 1 16.13 -7.59 -4.85
N ALA A 2 16.34 -6.70 -5.82
CA ALA A 2 15.75 -5.36 -5.78
C ALA A 2 14.24 -5.45 -6.06
N GLU A 3 13.44 -4.76 -5.25
CA GLU A 3 12.00 -4.63 -5.46
C GLU A 3 11.74 -3.48 -6.45
N TYR A 4 11.04 -3.76 -7.54
CA TYR A 4 10.77 -2.78 -8.59
C TYR A 4 9.34 -2.27 -8.46
N GLN A 5 9.22 -1.01 -8.08
CA GLN A 5 7.93 -0.31 -7.99
C GLN A 5 7.66 0.41 -9.30
N LYS A 6 6.41 0.33 -9.80
CA LYS A 6 5.98 1.07 -10.99
C LYS A 6 4.78 1.92 -10.65
N ILE A 7 4.83 3.20 -11.02
CA ILE A 7 3.71 4.13 -10.87
C ILE A 7 3.30 4.61 -12.26
N GLU A 8 2.04 4.42 -12.62
CA GLU A 8 1.45 4.89 -13.88
C GLU A 8 0.62 6.15 -13.62
N TYR A 9 0.97 7.24 -14.31
CA TYR A 9 0.20 8.48 -14.31
C TYR A 9 -0.53 8.66 -15.63
N ARG A 10 -1.83 8.95 -15.57
CA ARG A 10 -2.63 9.37 -16.72
C ARG A 10 -3.14 10.79 -16.50
N ILE A 11 -2.80 11.70 -17.41
CA ILE A 11 -3.17 13.11 -17.33
C ILE A 11 -4.29 13.36 -18.34
N GLY A 12 -5.47 13.70 -17.84
CA GLY A 12 -6.62 14.09 -18.64
C GLY A 12 -6.45 15.50 -19.23
N LYS A 13 -7.21 15.80 -20.30
CA LYS A 13 -7.22 17.15 -20.91
C LYS A 13 -7.84 18.22 -19.99
N ASP A 14 -8.61 17.77 -19.01
CA ASP A 14 -9.18 18.56 -17.92
C ASP A 14 -8.17 18.82 -16.78
N GLY A 15 -6.94 18.32 -16.90
CA GLY A 15 -5.90 18.46 -15.87
C GLY A 15 -6.04 17.45 -14.73
N LYS A 16 -7.03 16.56 -14.77
CA LYS A 16 -7.17 15.50 -13.76
C LYS A 16 -6.09 14.44 -13.95
N ILE A 17 -5.53 13.98 -12.84
CA ILE A 17 -4.47 12.98 -12.83
C ILE A 17 -5.02 11.71 -12.18
N VAL A 18 -4.84 10.58 -12.86
CA VAL A 18 -5.08 9.26 -12.30
C VAL A 18 -3.74 8.59 -12.05
N GLU A 19 -3.46 8.26 -10.80
CA GLU A 19 -2.29 7.50 -10.39
C GLU A 19 -2.66 6.03 -10.17
N LYS A 20 -1.81 5.12 -10.64
CA LYS A 20 -1.93 3.68 -10.36
C LYS A 20 -0.58 3.10 -9.95
N VAL A 21 -0.49 2.60 -8.72
CA VAL A 21 0.69 1.89 -8.22
C VAL A 21 0.62 0.41 -8.59
N LEU A 22 1.74 -0.14 -9.07
CA LEU A 22 1.89 -1.51 -9.54
C LEU A 22 3.16 -2.13 -8.97
N ASN A 23 3.15 -3.46 -8.80
CA ASN A 23 4.27 -4.25 -8.27
C ASN A 23 4.69 -3.81 -6.85
N VAL A 24 3.72 -3.40 -6.04
CA VAL A 24 3.92 -3.03 -4.63
C VAL A 24 2.89 -3.78 -3.80
N THR A 25 3.32 -4.30 -2.65
CA THR A 25 2.44 -4.95 -1.67
C THR A 25 2.49 -4.21 -0.35
N GLY A 26 1.41 -4.29 0.42
CA GLY A 26 1.30 -3.66 1.73
C GLY A 26 1.08 -2.14 1.65
N SER A 27 1.25 -1.49 2.80
CA SER A 27 1.06 -0.04 2.96
C SER A 27 2.14 0.83 2.30
N SER A 28 3.19 0.22 1.74
CA SER A 28 4.32 0.93 1.16
C SER A 28 3.93 1.80 -0.04
N CYS A 29 2.89 1.41 -0.82
CA CYS A 29 2.41 2.19 -1.96
C CYS A 29 1.95 3.59 -1.55
N VAL A 30 1.28 3.75 -0.41
CA VAL A 30 0.81 5.05 0.11
C VAL A 30 1.99 5.92 0.53
N SER A 31 2.99 5.33 1.18
CA SER A 31 4.16 6.10 1.62
C SER A 31 5.03 6.59 0.45
N THR A 32 5.13 5.80 -0.62
CA THR A 32 5.93 6.14 -1.80
C THR A 32 5.28 7.27 -2.62
N THR A 33 3.96 7.30 -2.75
CA THR A 33 3.27 8.25 -3.63
C THR A 33 2.98 9.60 -2.97
N LYS A 34 2.90 9.65 -1.63
CA LYS A 34 2.55 10.84 -0.84
C LYS A 34 3.28 12.12 -1.25
N GLY A 35 4.57 12.04 -1.55
CA GLY A 35 5.35 13.22 -1.96
C GLY A 35 4.92 13.79 -3.31
N ILE A 36 4.58 12.91 -4.25
CA ILE A 36 4.13 13.28 -5.59
C ILE A 36 2.70 13.79 -5.53
N GLU A 37 1.80 13.09 -4.83
CA GLU A 37 0.41 13.51 -4.60
C GLU A 37 0.35 14.94 -4.06
N ASN A 38 1.11 15.24 -3.00
CA ASN A 38 1.20 16.58 -2.42
C ASN A 38 1.72 17.65 -3.39
N SER A 39 2.53 17.27 -4.38
CA SER A 39 3.08 18.18 -5.37
C SER A 39 2.14 18.40 -6.56
N LEU A 40 1.26 17.44 -6.84
CA LEU A 40 0.32 17.46 -7.96
C LEU A 40 -1.00 18.15 -7.60
N GLY A 41 -1.47 18.06 -6.35
CA GLY A 41 -2.67 18.74 -5.90
C GLY A 41 -3.40 18.03 -4.77
N GLU A 42 -4.72 18.16 -4.75
CA GLU A 42 -5.59 17.49 -3.78
C GLU A 42 -6.10 16.14 -4.32
N ILE A 43 -6.22 15.15 -3.45
CA ILE A 43 -6.76 13.83 -3.79
C ILE A 43 -8.28 13.91 -3.83
N GLU A 44 -8.88 13.78 -5.01
CA GLU A 44 -10.34 13.71 -5.15
C GLU A 44 -10.91 12.36 -4.66
N SER A 45 -10.21 11.26 -4.93
CA SER A 45 -10.61 9.92 -4.50
C SER A 45 -9.39 8.99 -4.40
N GLN A 46 -9.51 7.99 -3.53
CA GLN A 46 -8.49 6.94 -3.36
C GLN A 46 -9.19 5.57 -3.27
N GLU A 47 -8.65 4.60 -3.99
CA GLU A 47 -9.08 3.19 -3.94
C GLU A 47 -7.85 2.33 -3.63
N LEU A 48 -7.93 1.54 -2.56
CA LEU A 48 -6.88 0.59 -2.19
C LEU A 48 -7.11 -0.73 -2.94
N LEU A 49 -6.16 -1.08 -3.82
CA LEU A 49 -6.19 -2.33 -4.57
C LEU A 49 -5.92 -3.54 -3.66
N PRO A 50 -6.29 -4.77 -4.05
CA PRO A 50 -6.07 -5.97 -3.25
C PRO A 50 -4.62 -6.15 -2.77
N GLU A 51 -3.64 -5.71 -3.55
CA GLU A 51 -2.21 -5.77 -3.23
C GLU A 51 -1.84 -4.96 -1.98
N TYR A 52 -2.58 -3.91 -1.66
CA TYR A 52 -2.40 -3.14 -0.43
C TYR A 52 -2.56 -4.01 0.83
N TYR A 53 -3.47 -4.98 0.78
CA TYR A 53 -3.77 -5.86 1.91
C TYR A 53 -2.89 -7.12 1.94
N GLN A 54 -2.03 -7.30 0.93
CA GLN A 54 -1.08 -8.40 0.85
C GLN A 54 0.22 -7.97 1.52
N GLY A 55 0.78 -8.78 2.42
CA GLY A 55 2.07 -8.49 3.07
C GLY A 55 1.99 -8.04 4.53
N ASP A 56 0.79 -7.81 5.07
CA ASP A 56 0.55 -7.66 6.52
C ASP A 56 0.30 -9.04 7.20
N GLU A 57 0.87 -10.13 6.67
CA GLU A 57 0.95 -11.40 7.41
C GLU A 57 2.05 -11.30 8.47
N LEU A 58 1.66 -10.81 9.66
CA LEU A 58 2.14 -11.26 10.97
C LEU A 58 3.66 -11.46 11.12
N ILE A 59 4.38 -10.37 11.47
CA ILE A 59 5.38 -10.51 12.53
C ILE A 59 4.62 -10.67 13.85
N SER A 60 3.99 -11.84 14.04
CA SER A 60 3.58 -12.31 15.37
C SER A 60 4.72 -13.16 15.89
N SER A 61 5.71 -12.49 16.48
CA SER A 61 6.72 -13.15 17.29
C SER A 61 6.04 -13.73 18.54
N SER A 62 5.73 -15.03 18.47
CA SER A 62 5.64 -15.97 19.59
C SER A 62 4.99 -15.46 20.88
N GLU A 63 3.67 -15.55 20.98
CA GLU A 63 3.02 -15.80 22.27
C GLU A 63 2.69 -17.30 22.33
N THR A 64 3.64 -18.07 22.86
CA THR A 64 3.39 -19.45 23.25
C THR A 64 2.35 -19.46 24.38
N GLN A 65 1.07 -19.52 24.05
CA GLN A 65 0.04 -19.85 25.02
C GLN A 65 0.13 -21.34 25.33
N SER A 66 0.89 -21.66 26.38
CA SER A 66 0.77 -22.94 27.07
C SER A 66 -0.61 -23.01 27.73
N LEU A 67 -1.52 -23.78 27.14
CA LEU A 67 -2.74 -24.21 27.82
C LEU A 67 -2.34 -25.24 28.88
N GLU A 68 -2.05 -24.76 30.09
CA GLU A 68 -2.06 -25.61 31.29
C GLU A 68 -3.47 -26.18 31.45
N SER A 69 -3.59 -27.49 31.23
CA SER A 69 -4.80 -28.24 31.55
C SER A 69 -4.95 -28.24 33.07
N PHE A 70 -5.95 -27.53 33.60
CA PHE A 70 -6.39 -27.70 34.99
C PHE A 70 -7.69 -28.49 35.01
N ASN A 71 -7.55 -29.73 35.50
CA ASN A 71 -8.52 -30.72 36.02
C ASN A 71 -10.00 -30.61 35.63
#